data_AF-A0A929G5P4-F1
#
_entry.id   AF-A0A929G5P4-F1
#
_cell.length_a   1.000
_cell.length_b   1.000
_cell.length_c   1.000
_cell.angle_alpha   90.00
_cell.angle_beta   90.00
_cell.angle_gamma   90.00
#
_symmetry.space_group_name_H-M   'P 1'
#
loop_
_entity.id
_entity.type
_entity.pdbx_description
1 polymer ?
#
loop_
_entity_poly.entity_id
_entity_poly.type
_entity_poly.pdbx_seq_one_letter_code
_entity_poly.pdbx_strand_id
1 'polypeptide(L)'
;MAGPAPQTLIDPVQPNELRRAVLATLREWRSQQVHNPVRLYSREYQAYAILTMCRALYTLQYGIVVSKPVAARWAQEALGEQWAALIERALAWRHDAQSDNMNETLDFIRYMLERGQQFEMPTDEV
;
A
#
# COMPACT_ATOMS: atom_id res chain seq x y z
N MET A 1 3.05 -11.72 27.96
CA MET A 1 3.27 -12.48 26.72
C MET A 1 4.20 -13.64 27.07
N ALA A 2 3.85 -14.88 26.71
CA ALA A 2 4.61 -16.10 27.02
C ALA A 2 4.68 -17.01 25.78
N GLY A 3 5.71 -17.85 25.69
CA GLY A 3 5.96 -18.76 24.57
C GLY A 3 7.38 -18.62 24.00
N PRO A 4 7.81 -19.57 23.14
CA PRO A 4 9.09 -19.48 22.45
C PRO A 4 9.08 -18.32 21.45
N ALA A 5 10.27 -17.81 21.11
CA ALA A 5 10.39 -16.69 20.20
C ALA A 5 9.84 -17.07 18.81
N PRO A 6 9.04 -16.22 18.13
CA PRO A 6 8.42 -16.58 16.84
C PRO A 6 9.41 -17.05 15.77
N GLN A 7 10.66 -16.56 15.83
CA GLN A 7 11.74 -16.96 14.92
C GLN A 7 12.16 -18.43 15.08
N THR A 8 11.81 -19.08 16.19
CA THR A 8 12.06 -20.51 16.42
C THR A 8 10.91 -21.39 15.96
N LEU A 9 9.79 -20.79 15.53
CA LEU A 9 8.57 -21.50 15.15
C LEU A 9 8.28 -21.43 13.64
N ILE A 10 8.83 -20.44 12.94
CA ILE A 10 8.53 -20.16 11.53
C ILE A 10 9.85 -19.88 10.81
N ASP A 11 9.97 -20.42 9.60
CA ASP A 11 11.10 -20.14 8.74
C ASP A 11 11.22 -18.64 8.39
N PRO A 12 12.44 -18.11 8.17
CA PRO A 12 12.62 -16.73 7.74
C PRO A 12 11.89 -16.44 6.43
N VAL A 13 11.07 -15.38 6.43
CA VAL A 13 10.36 -14.93 5.22
C VAL A 13 11.33 -14.22 4.28
N GLN A 14 11.42 -14.71 3.05
CA GLN A 14 12.31 -14.16 2.04
C GLN A 14 11.72 -12.92 1.36
N PRO A 15 12.56 -12.00 0.84
CA PRO A 15 12.09 -10.80 0.14
C PRO A 15 11.11 -11.07 -1.01
N ASN A 16 11.33 -12.15 -1.77
CA ASN A 16 10.46 -12.52 -2.89
C ASN A 16 9.11 -13.10 -2.43
N GLU A 17 9.05 -13.69 -1.24
CA GLU A 17 7.79 -14.12 -0.63
C GLU A 17 6.95 -12.90 -0.24
N LEU A 18 7.58 -11.87 0.33
CA LEU A 18 6.92 -10.59 0.61
C LEU A 18 6.38 -9.92 -0.67
N ARG A 19 7.19 -9.88 -1.75
CA ARG A 19 6.74 -9.34 -3.04
C ARG A 19 5.53 -10.08 -3.57
N ARG A 20 5.57 -11.43 -3.59
CA ARG A 20 4.44 -12.26 -4.05
C ARG A 20 3.18 -12.03 -3.21
N ALA A 21 3.31 -11.97 -1.88
CA ALA A 21 2.20 -11.71 -0.99
C ALA A 21 1.57 -10.32 -1.21
N VAL A 22 2.39 -9.30 -1.46
CA VAL A 22 1.91 -7.95 -1.76
C VAL A 22 1.24 -7.88 -3.13
N LEU A 23 1.78 -8.52 -4.17
CA LEU A 23 1.12 -8.60 -5.47
C LEU A 23 -0.25 -9.30 -5.37
N ALA A 24 -0.35 -10.41 -4.63
CA ALA A 24 -1.62 -11.08 -4.36
C ALA A 24 -2.62 -10.15 -3.66
N THR A 25 -2.14 -9.39 -2.66
CA THR A 25 -2.95 -8.37 -1.97
C THR A 25 -3.46 -7.32 -2.96
N LEU A 26 -2.60 -6.75 -3.81
CA LEU A 26 -3.01 -5.74 -4.79
C LEU A 26 -4.05 -6.28 -5.79
N ARG A 27 -3.93 -7.55 -6.20
CA ARG A 27 -4.94 -8.22 -7.05
C ARG A 27 -6.30 -8.33 -6.36
N GLU A 28 -6.31 -8.66 -5.07
CA GLU A 28 -7.55 -8.67 -4.27
C GLU A 28 -8.13 -7.25 -4.13
N TRP A 29 -7.31 -6.24 -3.89
CA TRP A 29 -7.77 -4.86 -3.86
C TRP A 29 -8.41 -4.44 -5.19
N ARG A 30 -7.82 -4.83 -6.32
CA ARG A 30 -8.37 -4.59 -7.66
C ARG A 30 -9.73 -5.27 -7.85
N SER A 31 -9.90 -6.50 -7.39
CA SER A 31 -11.18 -7.21 -7.51
C SER A 31 -12.27 -6.61 -6.62
N GLN A 32 -11.93 -6.10 -5.44
CA GLN A 32 -12.88 -5.49 -4.50
C GLN A 32 -13.29 -4.05 -4.90
N GLN A 33 -12.38 -3.26 -5.46
CA GLN A 33 -12.65 -1.88 -5.92
C GLN A 33 -13.76 -1.80 -6.98
N VAL A 34 -13.90 -2.83 -7.83
CA VAL A 34 -14.97 -2.95 -8.83
C VAL A 34 -16.35 -3.10 -8.17
N HIS A 35 -16.42 -3.58 -6.92
CA HIS A 35 -17.68 -4.00 -6.31
C HIS A 35 -18.12 -3.15 -5.11
N ASN A 36 -17.26 -2.30 -4.54
CA ASN A 36 -17.67 -1.55 -3.34
C ASN A 36 -16.92 -0.22 -3.07
N PRO A 37 -17.21 0.86 -3.82
CA PRO A 37 -16.67 2.20 -3.52
C PRO A 37 -17.20 2.79 -2.20
N VAL A 38 -18.22 2.21 -1.57
CA VAL A 38 -18.84 2.72 -0.32
C VAL A 38 -17.82 2.81 0.82
N ARG A 39 -16.80 1.95 0.84
CA ARG A 39 -15.80 1.96 1.91
C ARG A 39 -14.97 3.23 1.95
N LEU A 40 -14.83 3.92 0.82
CA LEU A 40 -14.04 5.14 0.74
C LEU A 40 -14.82 6.38 1.21
N TYR A 41 -16.10 6.27 1.59
CA TYR A 41 -16.85 7.42 2.13
C TYR A 41 -16.27 7.91 3.47
N SER A 42 -15.60 7.04 4.21
CA SER A 42 -14.93 7.47 5.44
C SER A 42 -13.50 7.93 5.15
N ARG A 43 -13.14 9.07 5.72
CA ARG A 43 -11.83 9.68 5.58
C ARG A 43 -10.73 8.83 6.20
N GLU A 44 -11.06 8.15 7.30
CA GLU A 44 -10.22 7.16 7.94
C GLU A 44 -9.84 6.05 6.97
N TYR A 45 -10.80 5.59 6.15
CA TYR A 45 -10.55 4.54 5.17
C TYR A 45 -9.78 5.05 3.95
N GLN A 46 -10.03 6.28 3.49
CA GLN A 46 -9.21 6.91 2.45
C GLN A 46 -7.75 6.98 2.87
N ALA A 47 -7.47 7.52 4.07
CA ALA A 47 -6.12 7.59 4.61
C ALA A 47 -5.51 6.19 4.79
N TYR A 48 -6.28 5.23 5.31
CA TYR A 48 -5.85 3.84 5.41
C TYR A 48 -5.46 3.26 4.04
N ALA A 49 -6.26 3.49 2.99
CA ALA A 49 -6.03 2.97 1.66
C ALA A 49 -4.77 3.58 1.03
N ILE A 50 -4.65 4.92 1.03
CA ILE A 50 -3.47 5.64 0.51
C ILE A 50 -2.19 5.13 1.18
N LEU A 51 -2.17 5.10 2.51
CA LEU A 51 -1.00 4.65 3.27
C LEU A 51 -0.69 3.15 3.05
N THR A 52 -1.72 2.33 2.80
CA THR A 52 -1.54 0.91 2.48
C THR A 52 -0.92 0.73 1.10
N MET A 53 -1.36 1.50 0.09
CA MET A 53 -0.77 1.48 -1.25
C MET A 53 0.69 1.94 -1.23
N CYS A 54 1.03 2.99 -0.47
CA CYS A 54 2.42 3.43 -0.31
C CYS A 54 3.31 2.30 0.26
N ARG A 55 2.83 1.61 1.30
CA ARG A 55 3.55 0.49 1.91
C ARG A 55 3.68 -0.72 1.00
N ALA A 56 2.65 -1.00 0.20
CA ALA A 56 2.71 -2.05 -0.81
C ALA A 56 3.83 -1.76 -1.82
N LEU A 57 3.86 -0.56 -2.40
CA LEU A 57 4.90 -0.18 -3.36
C LEU A 57 6.31 -0.23 -2.76
N TYR A 58 6.49 0.25 -1.52
CA TYR A 58 7.78 0.15 -0.84
C TYR A 58 8.24 -1.30 -0.69
N THR A 59 7.31 -2.19 -0.32
CA THR A 59 7.60 -3.63 -0.18
C THR A 59 7.96 -4.26 -1.52
N LEU A 60 7.28 -3.88 -2.61
CA LEU A 60 7.61 -4.37 -3.95
C LEU A 60 9.03 -3.93 -4.37
N GLN A 61 9.37 -2.67 -4.12
CA GLN A 61 10.67 -2.09 -4.45
C GLN A 61 11.81 -2.75 -3.66
N TYR A 62 11.71 -2.78 -2.33
CA TYR A 62 12.84 -3.13 -1.46
C TYR A 62 12.77 -4.56 -0.89
N GLY A 63 11.62 -5.23 -1.00
CA GLY A 63 11.45 -6.58 -0.45
C GLY A 63 11.47 -6.63 1.07
N ILE A 64 11.13 -5.51 1.74
CA ILE A 64 11.01 -5.40 3.20
C ILE A 64 9.74 -4.63 3.58
N VAL A 65 9.18 -4.91 4.75
CA VAL A 65 8.00 -4.22 5.27
C VAL A 65 8.42 -3.14 6.26
N VAL A 66 8.01 -1.90 6.00
CA VAL A 66 8.19 -0.77 6.91
C VAL A 66 6.86 -0.25 7.44
N SER A 67 6.89 0.68 8.38
CA SER A 67 5.67 1.33 8.87
C SER A 67 5.00 2.15 7.75
N LYS A 68 3.67 2.30 7.84
CA LYS A 68 2.89 3.11 6.88
C LYS A 68 3.43 4.55 6.72
N PRO A 69 3.77 5.29 7.80
CA PRO A 69 4.31 6.64 7.66
C PRO A 69 5.68 6.68 6.98
N VAL A 70 6.55 5.69 7.23
CA VAL A 70 7.87 5.61 6.59
C VAL A 70 7.71 5.39 5.08
N ALA A 71 6.88 4.43 4.68
CA ALA A 71 6.62 4.17 3.26
C ALA A 71 5.93 5.35 2.56
N ALA A 72 5.02 6.04 3.24
CA ALA A 72 4.31 7.20 2.70
C ALA A 72 5.27 8.37 2.41
N ARG A 73 6.16 8.71 3.35
CA ARG A 73 7.16 9.76 3.13
C ARG A 73 8.11 9.44 1.98
N TRP A 74 8.57 8.18 1.91
CA TRP A 74 9.34 7.72 0.75
C TRP A 74 8.54 7.86 -0.56
N ALA A 75 7.25 7.51 -0.55
CA ALA A 75 6.41 7.58 -1.74
C ALA A 75 6.16 9.02 -2.22
N GLN A 76 6.14 10.02 -1.33
CA GLN A 76 6.06 11.44 -1.72
C GLN A 76 7.23 11.84 -2.61
N GLU A 77 8.44 11.40 -2.27
CA GLU A 77 9.65 11.65 -3.07
C GLU A 77 9.66 10.80 -4.35
N ALA A 78 9.25 9.53 -4.25
CA ALA A 78 9.35 8.58 -5.35
C ALA A 78 8.28 8.75 -6.45
N LEU A 79 7.11 9.33 -6.13
CA LEU A 79 5.97 9.43 -7.05
C LEU A 79 5.74 10.84 -7.63
N GLY A 80 6.47 11.83 -7.13
CA GLY A 80 6.45 13.22 -7.60
C GLY A 80 5.31 14.07 -7.03
N GLU A 81 5.30 15.35 -7.42
CA GLU A 81 4.44 16.39 -6.86
C GLU A 81 2.94 16.08 -6.96
N GLN A 82 2.53 15.35 -8.00
CA GLN A 82 1.13 15.00 -8.26
C GLN A 82 0.44 14.29 -7.08
N TRP A 83 1.17 13.46 -6.31
CA TRP A 83 0.60 12.69 -5.20
C TRP A 83 1.07 13.18 -3.83
N ALA A 84 2.07 14.07 -3.79
CA ALA A 84 2.71 14.49 -2.55
C ALA A 84 1.71 15.11 -1.56
N ALA A 85 0.81 15.97 -2.06
CA ALA A 85 -0.20 16.63 -1.24
C ALA A 85 -1.27 15.64 -0.72
N LEU A 86 -1.70 14.67 -1.54
CA LEU A 86 -2.65 13.63 -1.12
C LEU A 86 -2.06 12.76 -0.01
N ILE A 87 -0.80 12.35 -0.16
CA ILE A 87 -0.10 11.53 0.84
C ILE A 87 0.11 12.33 2.13
N GLU A 88 0.43 13.62 2.06
CA GLU A 88 0.54 14.50 3.22
C GLU A 88 -0.78 14.57 4.00
N ARG A 89 -1.90 14.78 3.31
CA ARG A 89 -3.25 14.77 3.92
C ARG A 89 -3.56 13.41 4.56
N ALA A 90 -3.19 12.31 3.90
CA ALA A 90 -3.37 10.97 4.45
C ALA A 90 -2.50 10.72 5.70
N LEU A 91 -1.33 11.31 5.82
CA LEU A 91 -0.51 11.28 7.04
C LEU A 91 -1.13 12.12 8.16
N ALA A 92 -1.69 13.28 7.82
CA ALA A 92 -2.29 14.24 8.74
C ALA A 92 -3.76 13.94 9.10
N TRP A 93 -4.31 12.79 8.68
CA TRP A 93 -5.76 12.54 8.72
C TRP A 93 -6.40 12.71 10.11
N ARG A 94 -5.68 12.51 11.22
CA ARG A 94 -6.26 12.71 12.56
C ARG A 94 -6.45 14.17 12.96
N HIS A 95 -5.76 15.09 12.29
CA HIS A 95 -5.65 16.49 12.70
C HIS A 95 -6.33 17.47 11.73
N ASP A 96 -6.46 17.08 10.47
CA ASP A 96 -7.03 17.95 9.43
C ASP A 96 -8.55 17.72 9.29
N ALA A 97 -9.32 18.80 9.12
CA ALA A 97 -10.77 18.78 8.96
C ALA A 97 -11.21 18.93 7.49
N GLN A 98 -10.28 18.94 6.53
CA GLN A 98 -10.57 19.14 5.10
C GLN A 98 -11.38 18.02 4.42
N SER A 99 -12.01 18.45 3.31
CA SER A 99 -13.01 17.80 2.46
C SER A 99 -12.66 16.41 1.93
N ASP A 100 -13.72 15.69 1.59
CA ASP A 100 -13.71 14.39 0.90
C ASP A 100 -12.78 14.39 -0.33
N ASN A 101 -11.77 13.51 -0.34
CA ASN A 101 -10.82 13.33 -1.44
C ASN A 101 -11.07 12.01 -2.18
N MET A 102 -12.31 11.52 -2.19
CA MET A 102 -12.71 10.24 -2.79
C MET A 102 -12.12 10.03 -4.18
N ASN A 103 -12.34 10.98 -5.11
CA ASN A 103 -11.91 10.83 -6.50
C ASN A 103 -10.39 10.75 -6.62
N GLU A 104 -9.68 11.65 -5.95
CA GLU A 104 -8.21 11.67 -5.93
C GLU A 104 -7.65 10.39 -5.28
N THR A 105 -8.33 9.87 -4.26
CA THR A 105 -7.99 8.59 -3.62
C THR A 105 -8.19 7.42 -4.56
N LEU A 106 -9.28 7.41 -5.33
CA LEU A 106 -9.55 6.37 -6.34
C LEU A 106 -8.51 6.41 -7.46
N ASP A 107 -8.17 7.61 -7.94
CA ASP A 107 -7.14 7.79 -8.97
C ASP A 107 -5.78 7.34 -8.47
N PHE A 108 -5.42 7.68 -7.22
CA PHE A 108 -4.20 7.19 -6.59
C PHE A 108 -4.19 5.67 -6.47
N ILE A 109 -5.27 5.05 -6.01
CA ILE A 109 -5.34 3.59 -5.90
C ILE A 109 -5.19 2.93 -7.27
N ARG A 110 -5.86 3.46 -8.31
CA ARG A 110 -5.72 2.96 -9.68
C ARG A 110 -4.28 3.04 -10.17
N TYR A 111 -3.67 4.22 -10.02
CA TYR A 111 -2.26 4.45 -10.35
C TYR A 111 -1.32 3.46 -9.64
N MET A 112 -1.53 3.22 -8.34
CA MET A 112 -0.71 2.32 -7.55
C MET A 112 -0.91 0.85 -7.93
N LEU A 113 -2.14 0.45 -8.28
CA LEU A 113 -2.44 -0.88 -8.79
C LEU A 113 -1.75 -1.13 -10.13
N GLU A 114 -1.81 -0.17 -11.06
CA GLU A 114 -1.13 -0.24 -12.36
C GLU A 114 0.39 -0.29 -12.20
N ARG A 115 0.95 0.55 -11.33
CA ARG A 115 2.38 0.55 -11.02
C ARG A 115 2.84 -0.76 -10.37
N GLY A 116 1.99 -1.37 -9.55
CA GLY A 116 2.25 -2.69 -8.96
C GLY A 116 2.44 -3.80 -10.00
N GLN A 117 1.79 -3.71 -11.17
CA GLN A 117 1.93 -4.69 -12.25
C GLN A 117 3.33 -4.69 -12.85
N GLN A 118 4.08 -3.59 -12.75
CA GLN A 118 5.47 -3.51 -13.22
C GLN A 118 6.42 -4.42 -12.42
N PHE A 119 5.99 -4.86 -11.23
CA PHE A 119 6.71 -5.80 -10.39
C PHE A 119 6.23 -7.24 -10.56
N GLU A 120 5.24 -7.49 -11.44
CA GLU A 120 4.90 -8.85 -11.83
C GLU A 120 6.07 -9.40 -12.64
N MET A 121 6.80 -10.32 -12.03
CA MET A 121 7.85 -11.09 -12.69
C MET A 121 7.20 -11.89 -13.84
N PRO A 122 7.84 -12.00 -15.01
CA PRO A 122 7.47 -12.99 -16.00
C PRO A 122 7.47 -14.36 -15.34
N THR A 123 6.40 -15.13 -15.52
CA THR A 123 6.37 -16.54 -15.15
C THR A 123 7.26 -17.27 -16.14
N ASP A 124 8.55 -17.44 -15.83
CA ASP A 124 9.54 -18.41 -16.35
C ASP A 124 10.88 -18.03 -15.67
N GLU A 125 11.64 -18.87 -14.97
CA GLU A 125 12.22 -20.15 -15.38
C GLU A 125 12.23 -21.18 -14.23
N VAL A 126 11.82 -22.42 -14.55
CA VAL A 126 12.25 -23.67 -13.87
C VAL A 126 13.10 -24.44 -14.86
#